data_AF-A0A0S7ZVZ0-F1
#
_entry.id   AF-A0A0S7ZVZ0-F1
#
_cell.length_a   1.000
_cell.length_b   1.000
_cell.length_c   1.000
_cell.angle_alpha   90.00
_cell.angle_beta   90.00
_cell.angle_gamma   90.00
#
_symmetry.space_group_name_H-M   'P 1'
#
loop_
_entity.id
_entity.type
_entity.pdbx_description
1 polymer ?
#
loop_
_entity_poly.entity_id
_entity_poly.type
_entity_poly.pdbx_seq_one_letter_code
_entity_poly.pdbx_strand_id
1 'polypeptide(L)'
;MITLDRLGQYKPLAMAAMNKLASQLSHALGLQVALVLETQIDDRLLERMTQLENEIFSVEDNVYSKDDIRECLAEEDSMLLLLIIDDRIEGYTFGYDDDIDNPTVKDTEYFIDTAVVSLQYEHKGIGAAIAGIILLLLYLMGYRNIGILTEEKDKTGRQLVKFYQRLGFEEVETTEEQGCAMKITLTDQLVKNTCSRLGITFPASELTTSAKGNTTGNE
;
A
#
# COMPACT_ATOMS: atom_id res chain seq x y z
N MET A 1 11.21 4.05 7.42
CA MET A 1 10.94 4.07 5.96
C MET A 1 11.70 3.00 5.18
N ILE A 2 10.95 2.13 4.49
CA ILE A 2 11.40 1.07 3.60
C ILE A 2 11.96 1.65 2.31
N THR A 3 13.15 1.17 1.91
CA THR A 3 13.74 1.41 0.59
C THR A 3 13.66 0.15 -0.26
N LEU A 4 13.93 0.30 -1.57
CA LEU A 4 14.09 -0.86 -2.46
C LEU A 4 15.19 -1.83 -2.01
N ASP A 5 16.17 -1.39 -1.22
CA ASP A 5 17.25 -2.26 -0.74
C ASP A 5 16.76 -3.25 0.33
N ARG A 6 15.68 -2.94 1.04
CA ARG A 6 15.01 -3.85 2.00
C ARG A 6 14.53 -5.14 1.33
N LEU A 7 14.27 -5.11 0.03
CA LEU A 7 13.82 -6.27 -0.75
C LEU A 7 14.95 -7.25 -1.08
N GLY A 8 16.22 -6.89 -0.83
CA GLY A 8 17.38 -7.74 -1.05
C GLY A 8 17.41 -8.34 -2.46
N GLN A 9 17.40 -9.68 -2.55
CA GLN A 9 17.39 -10.41 -3.82
C GLN A 9 16.14 -10.15 -4.68
N TYR A 10 15.03 -9.70 -4.09
CA TYR A 10 13.78 -9.44 -4.80
C TYR A 10 13.68 -8.03 -5.38
N LYS A 11 14.66 -7.16 -5.12
CA LYS A 11 14.70 -5.78 -5.66
C LYS A 11 14.47 -5.73 -7.20
N PRO A 12 15.12 -6.57 -8.04
CA PRO A 12 14.88 -6.54 -9.48
C PRO A 12 13.44 -6.86 -9.87
N LEU A 13 12.80 -7.83 -9.18
CA LEU A 13 11.41 -8.21 -9.43
C LEU A 13 10.46 -7.06 -9.07
N ALA A 14 10.66 -6.43 -7.91
CA ALA A 14 9.87 -5.29 -7.48
C ALA A 14 10.00 -4.08 -8.44
N MET A 15 11.22 -3.75 -8.86
CA MET A 15 11.43 -2.70 -9.85
C MET A 15 10.77 -3.03 -11.19
N ALA A 16 10.90 -4.27 -11.67
CA ALA A 16 10.25 -4.71 -12.90
C ALA A 16 8.72 -4.62 -12.79
N ALA A 17 8.15 -4.97 -11.64
CA ALA A 17 6.73 -4.87 -11.36
C ALA A 17 6.22 -3.43 -11.42
N MET A 18 6.88 -2.52 -10.71
CA MET A 18 6.54 -1.09 -10.69
C MET A 18 6.68 -0.47 -12.08
N ASN A 19 7.77 -0.73 -12.78
CA ASN A 19 8.01 -0.21 -14.14
C ASN A 19 6.99 -0.75 -15.15
N LYS A 20 6.62 -2.03 -15.02
CA LYS A 20 5.61 -2.66 -15.88
C LYS A 20 4.25 -2.00 -15.68
N LEU A 21 3.82 -1.81 -14.42
CA LEU A 21 2.56 -1.14 -14.14
C LEU A 21 2.58 0.32 -14.60
N ALA A 22 3.64 1.06 -14.30
CA ALA A 22 3.80 2.45 -14.75
C ALA A 22 3.69 2.54 -16.28
N SER A 23 4.34 1.65 -17.04
CA SER A 23 4.24 1.60 -18.50
C SER A 23 2.81 1.29 -19.00
N GLN A 24 2.11 0.37 -18.34
CA GLN A 24 0.70 0.06 -18.66
C GLN A 24 -0.21 1.25 -18.41
N LEU A 25 -0.06 1.92 -17.27
CA LEU A 25 -0.82 3.12 -16.92
C LEU A 25 -0.51 4.27 -17.88
N SER A 26 0.77 4.49 -18.22
CA SER A 26 1.16 5.47 -19.22
C SER A 26 0.48 5.24 -20.56
N HIS A 27 0.47 4.00 -21.03
CA HIS A 27 -0.18 3.66 -22.29
C HIS A 27 -1.70 3.89 -22.23
N ALA A 28 -2.35 3.51 -21.12
CA ALA A 28 -3.79 3.66 -20.95
C ALA A 28 -4.23 5.13 -20.79
N LEU A 29 -3.40 5.96 -20.16
CA LEU A 29 -3.71 7.37 -19.89
C LEU A 29 -3.24 8.31 -20.99
N GLY A 30 -2.25 7.91 -21.79
CA GLY A 30 -1.58 8.81 -22.74
C GLY A 30 -0.70 9.85 -22.05
N LEU A 31 -0.28 9.59 -20.80
CA LEU A 31 0.50 10.49 -19.94
C LEU A 31 1.74 9.77 -19.41
N GLN A 32 2.75 10.53 -18.97
CA GLN A 32 3.90 9.92 -18.30
C GLN A 32 3.50 9.50 -16.89
N VAL A 33 3.77 8.24 -16.54
CA VAL A 33 3.43 7.67 -15.22
C VAL A 33 4.68 7.05 -14.62
N ALA A 34 4.88 7.27 -13.33
CA ALA A 34 5.90 6.60 -12.53
C ALA A 34 5.32 6.15 -11.18
N LEU A 35 5.89 5.07 -10.65
CA LEU A 35 5.67 4.61 -9.29
C LEU A 35 7.00 4.70 -8.54
N VAL A 36 7.01 5.39 -7.40
CA VAL A 36 8.23 5.70 -6.67
C VAL A 36 8.05 5.32 -5.20
N LEU A 37 8.97 4.51 -4.67
CA LEU A 37 9.13 4.36 -3.23
C LEU A 37 9.93 5.54 -2.71
N GLU A 38 9.23 6.47 -2.05
CA GLU A 38 9.81 7.70 -1.54
C GLU A 38 10.31 7.50 -0.11
N THR A 39 11.42 8.16 0.22
CA THR A 39 12.00 8.19 1.59
C THR A 39 12.37 9.59 2.04
N GLN A 40 12.38 10.56 1.13
CA GLN A 40 12.64 11.96 1.42
C GLN A 40 11.30 12.68 1.54
N ILE A 41 10.97 13.06 2.77
CA ILE A 41 9.74 13.79 3.08
C ILE A 41 10.07 15.27 3.23
N ASP A 42 9.58 16.08 2.29
CA ASP A 42 9.68 17.53 2.33
C ASP A 42 8.29 18.20 2.46
N ASP A 43 8.29 19.50 2.75
CA ASP A 43 7.05 20.26 2.96
C ASP A 43 6.14 20.29 1.71
N ARG A 44 6.73 20.17 0.51
CA ARG A 44 5.99 20.21 -0.75
C ARG A 44 5.25 18.90 -0.99
N LEU A 45 5.91 17.77 -0.73
CA LEU A 45 5.29 16.44 -0.76
C LEU A 45 4.14 16.37 0.25
N LEU A 46 4.39 16.77 1.50
CA LEU A 46 3.37 16.78 2.54
C LEU A 46 2.18 17.67 2.18
N GLU A 47 2.43 18.86 1.61
CA GLU A 47 1.34 19.72 1.14
C GLU A 47 0.50 19.05 0.06
N ARG A 48 1.11 18.37 -0.90
CA ARG A 48 0.35 17.67 -1.93
C ARG A 48 -0.40 16.46 -1.37
N MET A 49 0.18 15.73 -0.42
CA MET A 49 -0.50 14.62 0.24
C MET A 49 -1.75 15.11 0.98
N THR A 50 -1.62 16.14 1.83
CA THR A 50 -2.76 16.76 2.52
C THR A 50 -3.81 17.29 1.55
N GLN A 51 -3.43 17.83 0.38
CA GLN A 51 -4.40 18.23 -0.64
C GLN A 51 -5.21 17.03 -1.17
N LEU A 52 -4.55 15.91 -1.46
CA LEU A 52 -5.21 14.68 -1.92
C LEU A 52 -6.16 14.11 -0.87
N GLU A 53 -5.77 14.13 0.41
CA GLU A 53 -6.63 13.75 1.54
C GLU A 53 -7.94 14.56 1.55
N ASN A 54 -7.82 15.88 1.48
CA ASN A 54 -8.95 16.81 1.48
C ASN A 54 -9.90 16.61 0.28
N GLU A 55 -9.34 16.25 -0.88
CA GLU A 55 -10.12 15.92 -2.08
C GLU A 55 -10.99 14.66 -1.87
N ILE A 56 -10.52 13.67 -1.10
CA ILE A 56 -11.08 12.30 -1.13
C ILE A 56 -11.87 11.93 0.13
N PHE A 57 -11.40 12.25 1.35
CA PHE A 57 -11.96 11.69 2.59
C PHE A 57 -13.13 12.49 3.17
N SER A 58 -14.23 11.81 3.50
CA SER A 58 -15.55 12.34 3.87
C SER A 58 -15.59 13.06 5.18
N VAL A 59 -14.92 12.46 6.14
CA VAL A 59 -14.95 12.82 7.53
C VAL A 59 -13.74 13.68 7.78
N GLU A 60 -13.94 14.90 8.29
CA GLU A 60 -12.84 15.82 8.60
C GLU A 60 -11.84 15.17 9.58
N ASP A 61 -12.32 14.32 10.49
CA ASP A 61 -11.49 13.57 11.44
C ASP A 61 -10.63 12.47 10.79
N ASN A 62 -10.89 12.10 9.52
CA ASN A 62 -10.09 11.14 8.75
C ASN A 62 -9.10 11.84 7.80
N VAL A 63 -9.04 13.18 7.80
CA VAL A 63 -8.10 13.94 6.97
C VAL A 63 -6.84 14.19 7.77
N TYR A 64 -5.75 13.54 7.39
CA TYR A 64 -4.47 13.76 8.06
C TYR A 64 -3.90 15.16 7.78
N SER A 65 -3.43 15.80 8.86
CA SER A 65 -2.58 16.98 8.79
C SER A 65 -1.17 16.60 8.31
N LYS A 66 -0.34 17.61 8.01
CA LYS A 66 1.07 17.36 7.66
C LYS A 66 1.84 16.67 8.80
N ASP A 67 1.47 16.95 10.04
CA ASP A 67 2.16 16.41 11.21
C ASP A 67 1.74 14.96 11.46
N ASP A 68 0.45 14.64 11.29
CA ASP A 68 -0.02 13.24 11.37
C ASP A 68 0.65 12.37 10.30
N ILE A 69 0.72 12.85 9.05
CA ILE A 69 1.43 12.13 7.97
C ILE A 69 2.90 11.92 8.34
N ARG A 70 3.57 12.90 8.96
CA ARG A 70 4.96 12.75 9.39
C ARG A 70 5.11 11.71 10.48
N GLU A 71 4.21 11.70 11.45
CA GLU A 71 4.19 10.72 12.54
C GLU A 71 4.03 9.31 11.98
N CYS A 72 3.02 9.06 11.14
CA CYS A 72 2.84 7.76 10.49
C CYS A 72 4.04 7.33 9.65
N LEU A 73 4.70 8.25 8.94
CA LEU A 73 5.88 7.94 8.14
C LEU A 73 7.15 7.73 8.98
N ALA A 74 7.15 8.15 10.25
CA ALA A 74 8.23 7.90 11.20
C ALA A 74 8.17 6.49 11.82
N GLU A 75 7.06 5.78 11.67
CA GLU A 75 6.88 4.41 12.18
C GLU A 75 7.89 3.41 11.60
N GLU A 76 8.10 2.31 12.35
CA GLU A 76 8.99 1.23 11.93
C GLU A 76 8.50 0.59 10.62
N ASP A 77 9.46 0.32 9.73
CA ASP A 77 9.21 -0.24 8.40
C ASP A 77 8.05 0.46 7.64
N SER A 78 7.90 1.78 7.84
CA SER A 78 6.95 2.60 7.08
C SER A 78 7.24 2.56 5.57
N MET A 79 6.25 2.42 4.71
CA MET A 79 6.41 2.46 3.25
C MET A 79 5.62 3.63 2.69
N LEU A 80 6.21 4.43 1.80
CA LEU A 80 5.49 5.44 1.03
C LEU A 80 5.66 5.17 -0.47
N LEU A 81 4.57 4.79 -1.13
CA LEU A 81 4.52 4.61 -2.58
C LEU A 81 3.78 5.79 -3.21
N LEU A 82 4.45 6.52 -4.09
CA LEU A 82 3.89 7.64 -4.84
C LEU A 82 3.47 7.21 -6.24
N LEU A 83 2.30 7.68 -6.68
CA LEU A 83 1.87 7.69 -8.07
C LEU A 83 2.16 9.08 -8.66
N ILE A 84 3.08 9.16 -9.60
CA ILE A 84 3.43 10.39 -10.29
C ILE A 84 2.87 10.32 -11.71
N ILE A 85 2.09 11.33 -12.12
CA ILE A 85 1.55 11.48 -13.46
C ILE A 85 1.93 12.88 -13.98
N ASP A 86 2.62 12.95 -15.12
CA ASP A 86 3.17 14.20 -15.70
C ASP A 86 3.85 15.09 -14.64
N ASP A 87 4.81 14.52 -13.91
CA ASP A 87 5.60 15.17 -12.85
C ASP A 87 4.80 15.71 -11.65
N ARG A 88 3.53 15.29 -11.49
CA ARG A 88 2.67 15.62 -10.35
C ARG A 88 2.34 14.37 -9.55
N ILE A 89 2.31 14.49 -8.23
CA ILE A 89 1.84 13.42 -7.35
C ILE A 89 0.31 13.42 -7.43
N GLU A 90 -0.24 12.34 -7.99
CA GLU A 90 -1.68 12.16 -8.22
C GLU A 90 -2.25 10.97 -7.44
N GLY A 91 -1.46 10.40 -6.55
CA GLY A 91 -1.87 9.38 -5.61
C GLY A 91 -0.72 8.97 -4.72
N TYR A 92 -1.03 8.40 -3.58
CA TYR A 92 -0.04 7.78 -2.74
C TYR A 92 -0.66 6.66 -1.90
N THR A 93 0.20 5.83 -1.34
CA THR A 93 -0.18 4.88 -0.31
C THR A 93 0.92 4.83 0.72
N PHE A 94 0.56 4.85 2.00
CA PHE A 94 1.49 4.51 3.06
C PHE A 94 0.91 3.53 4.06
N GLY A 95 1.83 2.89 4.78
CA GLY A 95 1.57 1.93 5.85
C GLY A 95 2.85 1.68 6.64
N TYR A 96 2.78 0.85 7.67
CA TYR A 96 3.87 0.57 8.59
C TYR A 96 3.76 -0.83 9.24
N ASP A 97 4.83 -1.28 9.89
CA ASP A 97 4.82 -2.49 10.73
C ASP A 97 3.77 -2.31 11.82
N ASP A 98 2.83 -3.26 11.93
CA ASP A 98 1.76 -3.16 12.92
C ASP A 98 2.26 -3.71 14.26
N ASP A 99 1.90 -3.05 15.37
CA ASP A 99 2.35 -3.46 16.70
C ASP A 99 1.72 -4.81 17.06
N ILE A 100 2.52 -5.86 17.20
CA ILE A 100 2.02 -7.21 17.51
C ILE A 100 1.31 -7.29 18.87
N ASP A 101 1.68 -6.43 19.81
CA ASP A 101 1.11 -6.40 21.16
C ASP A 101 -0.19 -5.58 21.19
N ASN A 102 -0.35 -4.63 20.28
CA ASN A 102 -1.54 -3.80 20.15
C ASN A 102 -1.85 -3.43 18.68
N PRO A 103 -2.24 -4.41 17.85
CA PRO A 103 -2.35 -4.17 16.42
C PRO A 103 -3.60 -3.37 16.10
N THR A 104 -3.52 -2.48 15.12
CA THR A 104 -4.69 -1.71 14.64
C THR A 104 -5.76 -2.63 14.08
N VAL A 105 -5.36 -3.73 13.44
CA VAL A 105 -6.27 -4.79 12.97
C VAL A 105 -5.83 -6.13 13.56
N LYS A 106 -6.78 -6.90 14.09
CA LYS A 106 -6.44 -8.14 14.78
C LYS A 106 -5.73 -9.16 13.85
N ASP A 107 -4.65 -9.73 14.37
CA ASP A 107 -3.78 -10.71 13.70
C ASP A 107 -3.16 -10.18 12.39
N THR A 108 -2.75 -8.91 12.35
CA THR A 108 -1.98 -8.33 11.24
C THR A 108 -0.54 -8.03 11.64
N GLU A 109 0.33 -8.01 10.64
CA GLU A 109 1.77 -7.75 10.77
C GLU A 109 2.15 -6.41 10.14
N TYR A 110 1.29 -5.89 9.25
CA TYR A 110 1.51 -4.64 8.55
C TYR A 110 0.16 -3.95 8.35
N PHE A 111 0.10 -2.67 8.63
CA PHE A 111 -1.10 -1.87 8.48
C PHE A 111 -0.93 -0.93 7.28
N ILE A 112 -1.84 -1.00 6.30
CA ILE A 112 -1.93 0.02 5.25
C ILE A 112 -2.91 1.07 5.75
N ASP A 113 -2.36 2.20 6.14
CA ASP A 113 -3.09 3.28 6.77
C ASP A 113 -3.89 4.08 5.74
N THR A 114 -3.22 4.50 4.67
CA THR A 114 -3.82 5.39 3.68
C THR A 114 -3.53 4.93 2.26
N ALA A 115 -4.55 4.92 1.40
CA ALA A 115 -4.41 4.67 -0.02
C ALA A 115 -5.33 5.59 -0.83
N VAL A 116 -4.74 6.54 -1.58
CA VAL A 116 -5.47 7.57 -2.31
C VAL A 116 -5.01 7.71 -3.75
N VAL A 117 -5.95 8.01 -4.63
CA VAL A 117 -5.72 8.40 -6.04
C VAL A 117 -6.61 9.59 -6.32
N SER A 118 -6.06 10.66 -6.90
CA SER A 118 -6.79 11.88 -7.20
C SER A 118 -8.06 11.60 -8.01
N LEU A 119 -9.12 12.35 -7.70
CA LEU A 119 -10.45 12.23 -8.31
C LEU A 119 -10.40 12.24 -9.85
N GLN A 120 -9.46 12.97 -10.45
CA GLN A 120 -9.26 13.06 -11.90
C GLN A 120 -8.94 11.71 -12.57
N TYR A 121 -8.39 10.76 -11.81
CA TYR A 121 -7.92 9.47 -12.30
C TYR A 121 -8.76 8.30 -11.79
N GLU A 122 -9.91 8.57 -11.20
CA GLU A 122 -10.84 7.55 -10.72
C GLU A 122 -11.48 6.73 -11.84
N HIS A 123 -11.99 5.55 -11.46
CA HIS A 123 -12.64 4.59 -12.37
C HIS A 123 -11.76 4.07 -13.52
N LYS A 124 -10.46 4.36 -13.52
CA LYS A 124 -9.49 3.86 -14.51
C LYS A 124 -8.77 2.57 -14.07
N GLY A 125 -9.21 1.96 -12.97
CA GLY A 125 -8.62 0.73 -12.42
C GLY A 125 -7.27 0.93 -11.70
N ILE A 126 -6.79 2.17 -11.57
CA ILE A 126 -5.48 2.52 -11.01
C ILE A 126 -5.33 2.02 -9.57
N GLY A 127 -6.32 2.29 -8.70
CA GLY A 127 -6.26 1.87 -7.29
C GLY A 127 -6.10 0.35 -7.12
N ALA A 128 -6.83 -0.46 -7.90
CA ALA A 128 -6.70 -1.91 -7.85
C ALA A 128 -5.31 -2.40 -8.33
N ALA A 129 -4.73 -1.72 -9.33
CA ALA A 129 -3.42 -2.06 -9.84
C ALA A 129 -2.30 -1.68 -8.86
N ILE A 130 -2.40 -0.50 -8.24
CA ILE A 130 -1.48 -0.03 -7.20
C ILE A 130 -1.55 -0.94 -5.97
N ALA A 131 -2.76 -1.31 -5.52
CA ALA A 131 -2.93 -2.28 -4.44
C ALA A 131 -2.24 -3.61 -4.76
N GLY A 132 -2.33 -4.09 -6.01
CA GLY A 132 -1.60 -5.28 -6.44
C GLY A 132 -0.08 -5.17 -6.29
N ILE A 133 0.50 -4.00 -6.60
CA ILE A 133 1.93 -3.73 -6.38
C ILE A 133 2.27 -3.70 -4.90
N ILE A 134 1.49 -3.01 -4.08
CA ILE A 134 1.70 -2.93 -2.63
C ILE A 134 1.72 -4.33 -2.00
N LEU A 135 0.70 -5.14 -2.29
CA LEU A 135 0.62 -6.51 -1.75
C LEU A 135 1.79 -7.38 -2.22
N LEU A 136 2.27 -7.20 -3.45
CA LEU A 136 3.48 -7.86 -3.93
C LEU A 136 4.72 -7.41 -3.13
N LEU A 137 4.92 -6.10 -2.95
CA LEU A 137 6.06 -5.57 -2.20
C LEU A 137 6.07 -6.10 -0.77
N LEU A 138 4.93 -6.04 -0.07
CA LEU A 138 4.77 -6.55 1.29
C LEU A 138 5.09 -8.04 1.38
N TYR A 139 4.58 -8.84 0.45
CA TYR A 139 4.92 -10.27 0.39
C TYR A 139 6.42 -10.53 0.22
N LEU A 140 7.08 -9.78 -0.67
CA LEU A 140 8.52 -9.91 -0.94
C LEU A 140 9.38 -9.48 0.27
N MET A 141 8.85 -8.62 1.14
CA MET A 141 9.48 -8.23 2.41
C MET A 141 9.21 -9.21 3.56
N GLY A 142 8.40 -10.24 3.31
CA GLY A 142 8.11 -11.30 4.28
C GLY A 142 6.80 -11.12 5.04
N TYR A 143 6.07 -10.03 4.83
CA TYR A 143 4.74 -9.84 5.41
C TYR A 143 3.73 -10.81 4.80
N ARG A 144 2.80 -11.27 5.62
CA ARG A 144 1.77 -12.26 5.28
C ARG A 144 0.40 -11.80 5.67
N ASN A 145 0.21 -11.12 6.79
CA ASN A 145 -1.12 -10.65 7.21
C ASN A 145 -1.16 -9.13 7.18
N ILE A 146 -1.95 -8.57 6.27
CA ILE A 146 -2.02 -7.11 6.07
C ILE A 146 -3.38 -6.61 6.49
N GLY A 147 -3.40 -5.59 7.35
CA GLY A 147 -4.59 -4.93 7.87
C GLY A 147 -4.87 -3.61 7.16
N ILE A 148 -6.16 -3.26 7.11
CA ILE A 148 -6.65 -1.93 6.78
C ILE A 148 -7.85 -1.58 7.65
N LEU A 149 -8.01 -0.29 7.92
CA LEU A 149 -9.29 0.28 8.34
C LEU A 149 -9.87 1.05 7.16
N THR A 150 -11.18 0.91 6.93
CA THR A 150 -11.86 1.62 5.86
C THR A 150 -13.26 2.03 6.29
N GLU A 151 -13.80 3.10 5.71
CA GLU A 151 -15.23 3.39 5.78
C GLU A 151 -16.02 2.36 4.94
N GLU A 152 -17.32 2.19 5.19
CA GLU A 152 -18.18 1.38 4.30
C GLU A 152 -18.23 2.02 2.89
N LYS A 153 -18.32 3.37 2.86
CA LYS A 153 -18.32 4.19 1.66
C LYS A 153 -17.58 5.50 1.86
N ASP A 154 -17.00 6.04 0.78
CA ASP A 154 -16.37 7.37 0.78
C ASP A 154 -17.31 8.53 0.37
N LYS A 155 -16.76 9.76 0.27
CA LYS A 155 -17.43 11.00 -0.20
C LYS A 155 -18.22 10.84 -1.49
N THR A 156 -17.73 9.98 -2.39
CA THR A 156 -18.30 9.78 -3.71
C THR A 156 -19.34 8.65 -3.74
N GLY A 157 -19.56 7.98 -2.61
CA GLY A 157 -20.49 6.87 -2.44
C GLY A 157 -19.93 5.51 -2.89
N ARG A 158 -18.61 5.40 -3.13
CA ARG A 158 -17.98 4.13 -3.54
C ARG A 158 -17.98 3.16 -2.37
N GLN A 159 -18.29 1.90 -2.66
CA GLN A 159 -18.32 0.82 -1.67
C GLN A 159 -16.89 0.32 -1.40
N LEU A 160 -16.19 0.91 -0.43
CA LEU A 160 -14.77 0.63 -0.18
C LEU A 160 -14.57 -0.81 0.31
N VAL A 161 -15.43 -1.29 1.22
CA VAL A 161 -15.42 -2.70 1.66
C VAL A 161 -15.50 -3.66 0.46
N LYS A 162 -16.41 -3.41 -0.49
CA LYS A 162 -16.53 -4.23 -1.72
C LYS A 162 -15.34 -4.07 -2.67
N PHE A 163 -14.65 -2.93 -2.63
CA PHE A 163 -13.41 -2.75 -3.38
C PHE A 163 -12.32 -3.67 -2.80
N TYR A 164 -12.09 -3.64 -1.50
CA TYR A 164 -11.08 -4.46 -0.83
C TYR A 164 -11.42 -5.95 -0.85
N GLN A 165 -12.69 -6.33 -0.72
CA GLN A 165 -13.13 -7.74 -0.89
C GLN A 165 -12.76 -8.31 -2.27
N ARG A 166 -12.86 -7.50 -3.33
CA ARG A 166 -12.44 -7.92 -4.69
C ARG A 166 -10.93 -8.09 -4.83
N LEU A 167 -10.14 -7.50 -3.93
CA LEU A 167 -8.70 -7.69 -3.85
C LEU A 167 -8.33 -8.92 -3.01
N GLY A 168 -9.28 -9.50 -2.28
CA GLY A 168 -9.11 -10.68 -1.43
C GLY A 168 -9.07 -10.36 0.07
N PHE A 169 -9.39 -9.13 0.47
CA PHE A 169 -9.57 -8.82 1.89
C PHE A 169 -10.87 -9.41 2.43
N GLU A 170 -10.84 -9.80 3.69
CA GLU A 170 -11.98 -10.30 4.44
C GLU A 170 -12.23 -9.35 5.62
N GLU A 171 -13.51 -9.14 5.97
CA GLU A 171 -13.86 -8.35 7.15
C GLU A 171 -13.47 -9.13 8.42
N VAL A 172 -12.89 -8.43 9.40
CA VAL A 172 -12.45 -9.01 10.68
C VAL A 172 -12.93 -8.16 11.84
N GLU A 173 -12.76 -8.66 13.06
CA GLU A 173 -13.00 -7.87 14.27
C GLU A 173 -12.02 -6.70 14.34
N THR A 174 -12.53 -5.51 14.65
CA THR A 174 -11.73 -4.31 14.92
C THR A 174 -11.59 -4.11 16.43
N THR A 175 -10.45 -3.58 16.86
CA THR A 175 -10.25 -3.03 18.21
C THR A 175 -10.70 -1.57 18.30
N GLU A 176 -10.90 -0.90 17.17
CA GLU A 176 -11.28 0.51 17.06
C GLU A 176 -12.80 0.73 17.13
N GLU A 177 -13.20 1.89 17.65
CA GLU A 177 -14.63 2.26 17.77
C GLU A 177 -15.30 2.54 16.42
N GLN A 178 -14.52 2.87 15.38
CA GLN A 178 -15.03 3.27 14.06
C GLN A 178 -14.28 2.59 12.91
N GLY A 179 -14.97 2.49 11.77
CA GLY A 179 -14.45 1.86 10.56
C GLY A 179 -14.73 0.36 10.45
N CYS A 180 -14.49 -0.18 9.26
CA CYS A 180 -14.53 -1.59 8.95
C CYS A 180 -13.09 -2.10 8.89
N ALA A 181 -12.69 -2.94 9.85
CA ALA A 181 -11.41 -3.62 9.78
C ALA A 181 -11.45 -4.75 8.74
N MET A 182 -10.42 -4.79 7.91
CA MET A 182 -10.26 -5.84 6.93
C MET A 182 -8.83 -6.37 6.92
N LYS A 183 -8.71 -7.66 6.65
CA LYS A 183 -7.42 -8.36 6.59
C LYS A 183 -7.27 -9.15 5.30
N ILE A 184 -6.06 -9.26 4.79
CA ILE A 184 -5.70 -10.17 3.70
C ILE A 184 -4.49 -11.02 4.08
N THR A 185 -4.54 -12.30 3.72
CA THR A 185 -3.41 -13.22 3.87
C THR A 185 -2.70 -13.40 2.52
N LEU A 186 -1.44 -12.98 2.45
CA LEU A 186 -0.59 -13.05 1.27
C LEU A 186 -0.01 -14.46 1.11
N THR A 187 -0.74 -15.29 0.35
CA THR A 187 -0.28 -16.62 -0.06
C THR A 187 0.48 -16.56 -1.39
N ASP A 188 1.34 -17.55 -1.64
CA ASP A 188 2.01 -17.73 -2.93
C ASP A 188 1.03 -17.71 -4.10
N GLN A 189 -0.14 -18.34 -3.93
CA GLN A 189 -1.15 -18.40 -4.98
C GLN A 189 -1.74 -17.01 -5.25
N LEU A 190 -2.04 -16.25 -4.20
CA LEU A 190 -2.56 -14.89 -4.33
C LEU A 190 -1.56 -13.98 -5.05
N VAL A 191 -0.29 -14.05 -4.67
CA VAL A 191 0.78 -13.24 -5.26
C VAL A 191 1.06 -13.64 -6.70
N LYS A 192 1.07 -14.94 -7.02
CA LYS A 192 1.17 -15.43 -8.41
C LYS A 192 0.00 -14.93 -9.26
N ASN A 193 -1.23 -14.94 -8.74
CA ASN A 193 -2.40 -14.40 -9.43
C ASN A 193 -2.26 -12.88 -9.64
N THR A 194 -1.78 -12.14 -8.65
CA THR A 194 -1.50 -10.70 -8.77
C THR A 194 -0.44 -10.40 -9.81
N CYS A 195 0.69 -11.13 -9.80
CA CYS A 195 1.73 -10.99 -10.81
C CYS A 195 1.20 -11.30 -12.21
N SER A 196 0.39 -12.36 -12.37
CA SER A 196 -0.23 -12.70 -13.65
C SER A 196 -1.15 -11.60 -14.15
N ARG A 197 -1.96 -10.97 -13.28
CA ARG A 197 -2.84 -9.85 -13.65
C ARG A 197 -2.04 -8.62 -14.08
N LEU A 198 -0.89 -8.38 -13.45
CA LEU A 198 0.03 -7.29 -13.78
C LEU A 198 0.92 -7.62 -15.00
N GLY A 199 0.90 -8.85 -15.51
CA GLY A 199 1.77 -9.30 -16.60
C GLY A 199 3.24 -9.40 -16.19
N ILE A 200 3.50 -9.78 -14.95
CA ILE A 200 4.83 -9.99 -14.36
C ILE A 200 5.08 -11.48 -14.22
N THR A 201 6.25 -11.95 -14.68
CA THR A 201 6.68 -13.34 -14.47
C THR A 201 7.27 -13.49 -13.07
N PHE A 202 6.60 -14.28 -12.25
CA PHE A 202 7.09 -14.61 -10.91
C PHE A 202 8.12 -15.75 -10.99
N PRO A 203 9.35 -15.59 -10.47
CA PRO A 203 10.36 -16.62 -10.54
C PRO A 203 9.90 -17.87 -9.76
N ALA A 204 9.91 -19.03 -10.42
CA ALA A 204 9.35 -20.26 -9.87
C ALA A 204 10.20 -20.92 -8.77
N SER A 205 11.40 -20.41 -8.48
CA SER A 205 12.47 -21.18 -7.80
C SER A 205 12.99 -20.66 -6.47
N GLU A 206 12.51 -19.54 -5.89
CA GLU A 206 13.27 -18.89 -4.79
C GLU A 206 12.50 -18.53 -3.52
N LEU A 207 11.24 -18.96 -3.37
CA LEU A 207 10.48 -18.71 -2.13
C LEU A 207 10.55 -19.88 -1.16
N THR A 208 11.76 -20.33 -0.85
CA THR A 208 11.99 -20.98 0.44
C THR A 208 12.16 -19.89 1.48
N THR A 209 11.08 -19.64 2.21
CA THR A 209 10.95 -18.92 3.48
C THR A 209 12.27 -18.74 4.25
N SER A 210 12.82 -17.52 4.26
CA SER A 210 13.54 -17.04 5.43
C SER A 210 12.51 -16.30 6.28
N ALA A 211 11.93 -17.01 7.26
CA ALA A 211 11.22 -16.38 8.35
C ALA A 211 12.16 -15.37 9.03
N LYS A 212 11.60 -14.25 9.55
CA LYS A 212 12.32 -13.22 10.32
C LYS A 212 13.39 -13.89 11.19
N GLY A 213 14.66 -13.63 10.89
CA GLY A 213 15.78 -14.17 11.65
C GLY A 213 15.73 -13.58 13.06
N ASN A 214 15.55 -14.45 14.05
CA ASN A 214 15.67 -14.10 15.47
C ASN A 214 16.98 -13.36 15.73
N THR A 215 16.89 -12.08 16.08
CA THR A 215 17.91 -11.38 16.87
C THR A 215 17.27 -10.88 18.15
N THR A 216 17.18 -11.76 19.13
CA THR A 216 17.30 -11.37 20.53
C THR A 216 18.55 -12.04 21.08
N GLY A 217 19.58 -11.22 21.23
CA GLY A 217 20.82 -11.59 21.90
C GLY A 217 20.56 -11.82 23.38
N ASN A 218 21.30 -12.79 23.93
CA ASN A 218 21.47 -12.97 25.36
C ASN A 218 21.99 -11.68 25.99
N GLU A 219 21.33 -11.23 27.06
CA GLU A 219 21.99 -10.69 28.26
C GLU A 219 21.49 -11.45 29.49
#